data_AF-A0AAD9E932-F1
#
_entry.id   AF-A0AAD9E932-F1
#
_cell.length_a   1.000
_cell.length_b   1.000
_cell.length_c   1.000
_cell.angle_alpha   90.00
_cell.angle_beta   90.00
_cell.angle_gamma   90.00
#
_symmetry.space_group_name_H-M   'P 1'
#
loop_
_entity.id
_entity.type
_entity.pdbx_description
1 polymer ?
#
loop_
_entity_poly.entity_id
_entity_poly.type
_entity_poly.pdbx_seq_one_letter_code
_entity_poly.pdbx_strand_id
1 'polypeptide(L)'
;MADNPEEPSQNAVAATFPNPPPFWKDFTPEKLARIEDLRKAQAEKDGVDVKDLPPRIPNIPEELINLNPPSEPASGTWKVFGANYTLDDKLPSLEEGEIQRLAPAPPEEKDGKHLDRAFELKKMAKSILMNFLELVSVMATTPDDGQAKVEDLRTLFINFHHVLNEYRPHQARESAIAMMQSHLDRTRAETAAISAQVDKAKRLLEGLGSIEIPKVSEVISSTVDGEMTPEELKAAATARELEVWATADAMFL
;
A
#
# COMPACT_ATOMS: atom_id res chain seq x y z
N MET A 1 40.52 -31.54 15.06
CA MET A 1 39.09 -31.89 15.09
C MET A 1 38.37 -30.90 14.20
N ALA A 2 37.94 -31.33 13.02
CA ALA A 2 37.14 -30.50 12.12
C ALA A 2 35.72 -30.39 12.69
N ASP A 3 35.24 -29.16 12.84
CA ASP A 3 33.88 -28.85 13.25
C ASP A 3 32.95 -29.16 12.07
N ASN A 4 32.12 -30.18 12.21
CA ASN A 4 31.18 -30.62 11.17
C ASN A 4 29.99 -29.65 11.15
N PRO A 5 29.71 -28.92 10.06
CA PRO A 5 28.69 -27.87 10.05
C PRO A 5 27.23 -28.38 10.02
N GLU A 6 27.03 -29.71 9.99
CA GLU A 6 25.70 -30.34 9.89
C GLU A 6 25.08 -30.76 11.23
N GLU A 7 25.78 -30.60 12.37
CA GLU A 7 25.17 -30.93 13.66
C GLU A 7 24.44 -29.72 14.26
N PRO A 8 23.14 -29.85 14.61
CA PRO A 8 22.49 -28.84 15.43
C PRO A 8 23.22 -28.79 16.78
N SER A 9 23.86 -27.65 17.06
CA SER A 9 24.51 -27.36 18.34
C SER A 9 23.62 -27.86 19.49
N GLN A 10 24.20 -28.62 20.42
CA GLN A 10 23.51 -29.13 21.61
C GLN A 10 22.87 -28.03 22.48
N ASN A 11 23.11 -26.75 22.18
CA ASN A 11 22.42 -25.60 22.80
C ASN A 11 21.07 -25.23 22.13
N ALA A 12 20.71 -25.87 21.01
CA ALA A 12 19.43 -25.64 20.31
C ALA A 12 18.21 -26.18 21.07
N VAL A 13 18.41 -27.06 22.05
CA VAL A 13 17.33 -27.68 22.84
C VAL A 13 16.81 -26.78 23.97
N ALA A 14 17.44 -25.63 24.22
CA ALA A 14 17.09 -24.70 25.31
C ALA A 14 16.30 -23.45 24.85
N ALA A 15 16.10 -23.25 23.55
CA ALA A 15 15.41 -22.09 23.00
C ALA A 15 13.95 -22.40 22.66
N THR A 16 13.01 -21.53 23.04
CA THR A 16 11.58 -21.63 22.74
C THR A 16 11.27 -21.51 21.24
N PHE A 17 12.20 -20.96 20.46
CA PHE A 17 12.06 -20.75 19.01
C PHE A 17 13.18 -21.46 18.26
N PRO A 18 12.90 -22.04 17.09
CA PRO A 18 13.92 -22.67 16.27
C PRO A 18 14.93 -21.62 15.80
N ASN A 19 16.18 -22.04 15.67
CA ASN A 19 17.21 -21.22 15.04
C ASN A 19 16.82 -20.89 13.59
N PRO A 20 17.25 -19.73 13.06
CA PRO A 20 16.96 -19.37 11.68
C PRO A 20 17.56 -20.39 10.70
N PRO A 21 16.95 -20.58 9.51
CA PRO A 21 17.42 -21.54 8.51
C PRO A 21 18.87 -21.29 8.09
N PRO A 22 19.70 -22.34 7.89
CA PRO A 22 21.16 -22.21 7.72
C PRO A 22 21.60 -21.36 6.52
N PHE A 23 20.73 -21.20 5.51
CA PHE A 23 20.99 -20.38 4.32
C PHE A 23 21.23 -18.89 4.63
N TRP A 24 20.88 -18.39 5.82
CA TRP A 24 21.16 -16.99 6.19
C TRP A 24 22.65 -16.65 6.12
N LYS A 25 23.53 -17.64 6.33
CA LYS A 25 25.00 -17.47 6.27
C LYS A 25 25.52 -17.19 4.86
N ASP A 26 24.75 -17.53 3.82
CA ASP A 26 25.13 -17.29 2.43
C ASP A 26 24.89 -15.84 1.97
N PHE A 27 24.20 -15.03 2.78
CA PHE A 27 23.94 -13.61 2.51
C PHE A 27 25.15 -12.74 2.90
N THR A 28 26.27 -12.95 2.21
CA THR A 28 27.51 -12.15 2.35
C THR A 28 27.59 -11.06 1.28
N PRO A 29 28.24 -9.91 1.54
CA PRO A 29 28.33 -8.81 0.57
C PRO A 29 29.00 -9.23 -0.75
N GLU A 30 29.97 -10.15 -0.68
CA GLU A 30 30.65 -10.69 -1.86
C GLU A 30 29.71 -11.52 -2.75
N LYS A 31 28.94 -12.42 -2.14
CA LYS A 31 27.95 -13.25 -2.87
C LYS A 31 26.81 -12.40 -3.42
N LEU A 32 26.42 -11.32 -2.73
CA LEU A 32 25.41 -10.36 -3.18
C LEU A 32 25.90 -9.57 -4.41
N ALA A 33 27.13 -9.06 -4.40
CA ALA A 33 27.69 -8.40 -5.58
C ALA A 33 27.74 -9.36 -6.78
N ARG A 34 28.14 -10.62 -6.55
CA ARG A 34 28.24 -11.64 -7.60
C ARG A 34 26.88 -11.98 -8.23
N ILE A 35 25.78 -12.05 -7.45
CA ILE A 35 24.45 -12.30 -8.02
C ILE A 35 23.90 -11.07 -8.75
N GLU A 36 24.23 -9.85 -8.31
CA GLU A 36 23.88 -8.63 -9.03
C GLU A 36 24.56 -8.55 -10.39
N ASP A 37 25.84 -8.91 -10.46
CA ASP A 37 26.58 -8.94 -11.73
C ASP A 37 26.02 -10.02 -12.68
N LEU A 38 25.62 -11.18 -12.17
CA LEU A 38 24.90 -12.19 -12.96
C LEU A 38 23.54 -11.68 -13.46
N ARG A 39 22.80 -10.92 -12.64
CA ARG A 39 21.54 -10.28 -13.07
C ARG A 39 21.77 -9.26 -14.18
N LYS A 40 22.81 -8.43 -14.07
CA LYS A 40 23.18 -7.46 -15.11
C LYS A 40 23.60 -8.16 -16.40
N ALA A 41 24.45 -9.19 -16.31
CA ALA A 41 24.87 -9.96 -17.48
C ALA A 41 23.68 -10.67 -18.17
N GLN A 42 22.67 -11.10 -17.41
CA GLN A 42 21.45 -11.66 -17.97
C GLN A 42 20.55 -10.57 -18.58
N ALA A 43 20.45 -9.41 -17.95
CA ALA A 43 19.73 -8.24 -18.46
C ALA A 43 20.27 -7.79 -19.83
N GLU A 44 21.60 -7.74 -19.97
CA GLU A 44 22.27 -7.41 -21.22
C GLU A 44 22.04 -8.47 -22.32
N LYS A 45 21.97 -9.75 -21.96
CA LYS A 45 21.68 -10.84 -22.90
C LYS A 45 20.24 -10.81 -23.40
N ASP A 46 19.30 -10.55 -22.49
CA ASP A 46 17.87 -10.56 -22.79
C ASP A 46 17.37 -9.20 -23.33
N GLY A 47 18.18 -8.14 -23.23
CA GLY A 47 17.84 -6.80 -23.70
C GLY A 47 16.75 -6.10 -22.87
N VAL A 48 16.61 -6.50 -21.60
CA VAL A 48 15.53 -6.09 -20.69
C VAL A 48 16.14 -5.39 -19.48
N ASP A 49 15.47 -4.37 -18.93
CA ASP A 49 15.91 -3.67 -17.73
C ASP A 49 15.99 -4.62 -16.52
N VAL A 50 16.97 -4.41 -15.63
CA VAL A 50 17.24 -5.26 -14.44
C VAL A 50 15.99 -5.50 -13.57
N LYS A 51 15.02 -4.57 -13.59
CA LYS A 51 13.77 -4.63 -12.82
C LYS A 51 12.71 -5.55 -13.44
N ASP A 52 12.78 -5.75 -14.75
CA ASP A 52 11.80 -6.53 -15.51
C ASP A 52 12.29 -7.98 -15.74
N LEU A 53 13.48 -8.33 -15.26
CA LEU A 53 13.92 -9.73 -15.26
C LEU A 53 13.05 -10.59 -14.34
N PRO A 54 12.81 -11.85 -14.74
CA PRO A 54 12.19 -12.80 -13.84
C PRO A 54 13.01 -12.89 -12.52
N PRO A 55 12.35 -13.07 -11.36
CA PRO A 55 13.03 -13.19 -10.08
C PRO A 55 14.11 -14.28 -10.06
N ARG A 56 13.95 -15.30 -10.93
CA ARG A 56 14.84 -16.45 -11.09
C ARG A 56 15.73 -16.33 -12.31
N ILE A 57 17.04 -16.41 -12.10
CA ILE A 57 18.03 -16.57 -13.17
C ILE A 57 18.28 -18.08 -13.39
N PRO A 58 18.24 -18.59 -14.63
CA PRO A 58 18.64 -19.97 -14.92
C PRO A 58 20.17 -20.16 -14.80
N ASN A 59 20.61 -21.35 -14.37
CA ASN A 59 22.03 -21.77 -14.28
C ASN A 59 22.92 -20.94 -13.31
N ILE A 60 22.49 -20.79 -12.06
CA ILE A 60 23.29 -20.14 -11.01
C ILE A 60 24.28 -21.16 -10.37
N PRO A 61 25.52 -20.75 -10.03
CA PRO A 61 26.44 -21.58 -9.24
C PRO A 61 25.84 -22.07 -7.91
N GLU A 62 26.18 -23.28 -7.48
CA GLU A 62 25.63 -23.92 -6.27
C GLU A 62 25.75 -23.05 -5.01
N GLU A 63 26.82 -22.26 -4.91
CA GLU A 63 27.10 -21.34 -3.80
C GLU A 63 26.12 -20.15 -3.68
N LEU A 64 25.37 -19.85 -4.74
CA LEU A 64 24.45 -18.71 -4.85
C LEU A 64 22.98 -19.16 -5.00
N ILE A 65 22.70 -20.47 -4.96
CA ILE A 65 21.33 -21.01 -5.06
C ILE A 65 20.43 -20.41 -3.97
N ASN A 66 20.95 -20.26 -2.75
CA ASN A 66 20.22 -19.72 -1.60
C ASN A 66 19.87 -18.22 -1.72
N LEU A 67 20.52 -17.48 -2.63
CA LEU A 67 20.22 -16.07 -2.92
C LEU A 67 19.16 -15.91 -4.01
N ASN A 68 18.75 -17.01 -4.63
CA ASN A 68 17.66 -17.06 -5.58
C ASN A 68 16.36 -17.45 -4.84
N PRO A 69 15.25 -16.71 -5.02
CA PRO A 69 13.98 -17.14 -4.44
C PRO A 69 13.63 -18.58 -4.85
N PRO A 70 13.12 -19.40 -3.92
CA PRO A 70 12.74 -20.77 -4.22
C PRO A 70 11.65 -20.80 -5.29
N SER A 71 11.57 -21.92 -6.01
CA SER A 71 10.51 -22.09 -6.98
C SER A 71 9.14 -22.21 -6.31
N GLU A 72 8.12 -21.66 -6.98
CA GLU A 72 6.73 -21.93 -6.62
C GLU A 72 6.51 -23.46 -6.52
N PRO A 73 5.72 -23.92 -5.54
CA PRO A 73 5.42 -25.34 -5.39
C PRO A 73 4.81 -25.90 -6.68
N ALA A 74 5.35 -27.02 -7.20
CA ALA A 74 4.84 -27.65 -8.42
C ALA A 74 3.37 -28.11 -8.30
N SER A 75 2.90 -28.38 -7.08
CA SER A 75 1.51 -28.71 -6.79
C SER A 75 0.57 -27.49 -6.85
N GLY A 76 1.11 -26.27 -6.89
CA GLY A 76 0.34 -25.05 -6.73
C GLY A 76 -0.37 -24.95 -5.38
N THR A 77 0.02 -25.76 -4.39
CA THR A 77 -0.59 -25.78 -3.06
C THR A 77 0.46 -25.70 -1.97
N TRP A 78 0.21 -24.93 -0.92
CA TRP A 78 1.11 -24.82 0.22
C TRP A 78 0.32 -24.73 1.53
N LYS A 79 0.91 -25.22 2.61
CA LYS A 79 0.27 -25.23 3.93
C LYS A 79 0.89 -24.16 4.82
N VAL A 80 0.06 -23.24 5.31
CA VAL A 80 0.46 -22.18 6.25
C VAL A 80 -0.44 -22.26 7.47
N PHE A 81 0.18 -22.41 8.65
CA PHE A 81 -0.51 -22.49 9.96
C PHE A 81 -1.69 -23.48 10.02
N GLY A 82 -1.58 -24.61 9.32
CA GLY A 82 -2.64 -25.62 9.30
C GLY A 82 -3.62 -25.49 8.14
N ALA A 83 -3.69 -24.34 7.46
CA ALA A 83 -4.54 -24.11 6.30
C ALA A 83 -3.80 -24.42 4.99
N ASN A 84 -4.50 -25.06 4.06
CA ASN A 84 -4.00 -25.29 2.71
C ASN A 84 -4.41 -24.12 1.82
N TYR A 85 -3.44 -23.52 1.16
CA TYR A 85 -3.60 -22.46 0.19
C TYR A 85 -3.29 -22.98 -1.21
N THR A 86 -3.99 -22.46 -2.20
CA THR A 86 -3.82 -22.77 -3.62
C THR A 86 -3.32 -21.52 -4.34
N LEU A 87 -2.47 -21.70 -5.37
CA LEU A 87 -1.96 -20.63 -6.22
C LEU A 87 -3.10 -19.98 -7.01
N ASP A 88 -4.05 -20.81 -7.45
CA ASP A 88 -5.35 -20.37 -7.92
C ASP A 88 -6.26 -20.06 -6.73
N ASP A 89 -6.61 -18.79 -6.53
CA ASP A 89 -7.61 -18.35 -5.54
C ASP A 89 -9.03 -18.67 -6.03
N LYS A 90 -9.33 -19.96 -6.13
CA LYS A 90 -10.67 -20.49 -6.45
C LYS A 90 -11.30 -20.95 -5.15
N LEU A 91 -12.54 -20.51 -4.92
CA LEU A 91 -13.33 -20.98 -3.78
C LEU A 91 -13.59 -22.49 -3.93
N PRO A 92 -13.32 -23.29 -2.89
CA PRO A 92 -13.68 -24.71 -2.88
C PRO A 92 -15.18 -24.87 -3.16
N SER A 93 -15.54 -25.81 -4.03
CA SER A 93 -16.94 -26.02 -4.39
C SER A 93 -17.70 -26.66 -3.21
N LEU A 94 -19.00 -26.33 -3.07
CA LEU A 94 -19.85 -26.96 -2.05
C LEU A 94 -20.02 -28.47 -2.27
N GLU A 95 -19.94 -28.90 -3.53
CA GLU A 95 -20.09 -30.30 -3.96
C GLU A 95 -18.89 -31.16 -3.57
N GLU A 96 -17.67 -30.61 -3.56
CA GLU A 96 -16.47 -31.26 -3.01
C GLU A 96 -16.58 -31.53 -1.50
N GLY A 97 -17.46 -30.81 -0.79
CA GLY A 97 -17.73 -30.98 0.63
C GLY A 97 -18.93 -31.88 0.95
N GLU A 98 -19.56 -32.54 -0.05
CA GLU A 98 -20.81 -33.29 0.09
C GLU A 98 -22.02 -32.47 0.60
N ILE A 99 -21.98 -31.14 0.42
CA ILE A 99 -23.04 -30.25 0.93
C ILE A 99 -23.96 -29.84 -0.22
N GLN A 100 -25.26 -30.05 -0.03
CA GLN A 100 -26.27 -29.64 -1.00
C GLN A 100 -26.24 -28.12 -1.18
N ARG A 101 -26.04 -27.70 -2.43
CA ARG A 101 -26.08 -26.29 -2.81
C ARG A 101 -27.53 -25.78 -2.76
N LEU A 102 -27.79 -24.77 -1.94
CA LEU A 102 -29.12 -24.17 -1.77
C LEU A 102 -29.35 -22.94 -2.65
N ALA A 103 -28.28 -22.32 -3.14
CA ALA A 103 -28.31 -21.17 -4.04
C ALA A 103 -28.04 -21.60 -5.49
N PRO A 104 -28.58 -20.93 -6.52
CA PRO A 104 -28.20 -21.21 -7.91
C PRO A 104 -26.69 -21.02 -8.13
N ALA A 105 -26.13 -21.79 -9.07
CA ALA A 105 -24.75 -21.62 -9.53
C ALA A 105 -24.52 -20.20 -10.06
N PRO A 106 -23.33 -19.60 -9.84
CA PRO A 106 -23.03 -18.34 -10.48
C PRO A 106 -23.15 -18.56 -12.00
N PRO A 107 -23.89 -17.70 -12.73
CA PRO A 107 -23.69 -17.64 -14.17
C PRO A 107 -22.22 -17.26 -14.40
N GLU A 108 -21.53 -17.98 -15.29
CA GLU A 108 -20.14 -17.69 -15.68
C GLU A 108 -19.99 -16.30 -16.34
N GLU A 109 -21.10 -15.61 -16.60
CA GLU A 109 -21.12 -14.25 -17.11
C GLU A 109 -20.78 -13.23 -16.03
N LYS A 110 -19.72 -12.47 -16.31
CA LYS A 110 -19.16 -11.36 -15.52
C LYS A 110 -20.16 -10.23 -15.20
N ASP A 111 -21.36 -10.27 -15.78
CA ASP A 111 -22.40 -9.23 -15.72
C ASP A 111 -23.73 -9.71 -15.08
N GLY A 112 -23.75 -10.93 -14.51
CA GLY A 112 -24.94 -11.44 -13.81
C GLY A 112 -25.33 -10.55 -12.61
N LYS A 113 -26.53 -9.97 -12.66
CA LYS A 113 -27.10 -9.06 -11.63
C LYS A 113 -26.81 -9.55 -10.20
N HIS A 114 -25.85 -8.92 -9.52
CA HIS A 114 -25.52 -9.17 -8.11
C HIS A 114 -26.70 -8.94 -7.14
N LEU A 115 -27.75 -8.27 -7.60
CA LEU A 115 -29.00 -8.04 -6.87
C LEU A 115 -29.70 -9.35 -6.46
N ASP A 116 -29.54 -10.42 -7.24
CA ASP A 116 -30.14 -11.72 -6.92
C ASP A 116 -29.44 -12.38 -5.72
N ARG A 117 -28.13 -12.14 -5.54
CA ARG A 117 -27.37 -12.71 -4.40
C ARG A 117 -27.76 -12.08 -3.07
N ALA A 118 -28.00 -10.77 -3.05
CA ALA A 118 -28.50 -10.09 -1.86
C ALA A 118 -29.89 -10.62 -1.46
N PHE A 119 -30.71 -11.00 -2.43
CA PHE A 119 -32.00 -11.63 -2.20
C PHE A 119 -31.85 -13.06 -1.65
N GLU A 120 -31.00 -13.89 -2.26
CA GLU A 120 -30.71 -15.25 -1.78
C GLU A 120 -30.08 -15.27 -0.38
N LEU A 121 -29.17 -14.34 -0.05
CA LEU A 121 -28.65 -14.18 1.31
C LEU A 121 -29.74 -13.83 2.31
N LYS A 122 -30.66 -12.93 1.95
CA LYS A 122 -31.82 -12.59 2.82
C LYS A 122 -32.77 -13.76 3.00
N LYS A 123 -33.00 -14.54 1.94
CA LYS A 123 -33.83 -15.75 1.97
C LYS A 123 -33.21 -16.83 2.86
N MET A 124 -31.91 -17.08 2.73
CA MET A 124 -31.17 -17.99 3.61
C MET A 124 -31.16 -17.51 5.06
N ALA A 125 -30.95 -16.22 5.31
CA ALA A 125 -31.02 -15.67 6.67
C ALA A 125 -32.40 -15.88 7.33
N LYS A 126 -33.48 -15.71 6.56
CA LYS A 126 -34.84 -16.05 7.02
C LYS A 126 -35.01 -17.55 7.25
N SER A 127 -34.47 -18.39 6.37
CA SER A 127 -34.50 -19.86 6.52
C SER A 127 -33.75 -20.32 7.78
N ILE A 128 -32.59 -19.71 8.08
CA ILE A 128 -31.81 -19.96 9.31
C ILE A 128 -32.64 -19.58 10.54
N LEU A 129 -33.29 -18.40 10.52
CA LEU A 129 -34.12 -17.97 11.65
C LEU A 129 -35.31 -18.90 11.87
N MET A 130 -36.00 -19.31 10.80
CA MET A 130 -37.14 -20.23 10.91
C MET A 130 -36.70 -21.60 11.43
N ASN A 131 -35.60 -22.16 10.90
CA ASN A 131 -35.09 -23.45 11.36
C ASN A 131 -34.60 -23.40 12.82
N PHE A 132 -34.04 -22.27 13.27
CA PHE A 132 -33.71 -22.05 14.68
C PHE A 132 -34.96 -22.03 15.58
N LEU A 133 -36.05 -21.37 15.15
CA LEU A 133 -37.31 -21.39 15.89
C LEU A 133 -37.92 -22.79 15.94
N GLU A 134 -37.85 -23.54 14.84
CA GLU A 134 -38.25 -24.95 14.80
C GLU A 134 -37.39 -25.80 15.76
N LEU A 135 -36.07 -25.59 15.80
CA LEU A 135 -35.20 -26.28 16.74
C LEU A 135 -35.60 -26.00 18.19
N VAL A 136 -35.85 -24.74 18.56
CA VAL A 136 -36.30 -24.40 19.91
C VAL A 136 -37.63 -25.09 20.24
N SER A 137 -38.56 -25.15 19.29
CA SER A 137 -39.84 -25.85 19.45
C SER A 137 -39.66 -27.35 19.61
N VAL A 138 -38.83 -27.99 18.77
CA VAL A 138 -38.56 -29.43 18.79
C VAL A 138 -37.86 -29.82 20.09
N MET A 139 -36.88 -29.02 20.55
CA MET A 139 -36.21 -29.24 21.82
C MET A 139 -37.17 -29.17 23.03
N ALA A 140 -38.30 -28.47 22.91
CA ALA A 140 -39.32 -28.42 23.94
C ALA A 140 -40.32 -29.59 23.89
N THR A 141 -40.56 -30.18 22.72
CA THR A 141 -41.53 -31.28 22.55
C THR A 141 -40.88 -32.67 22.45
N THR A 142 -39.91 -32.83 21.56
CA THR A 142 -39.23 -34.08 21.23
C THR A 142 -37.73 -33.81 21.03
N PRO A 143 -36.91 -33.90 22.09
CA PRO A 143 -35.50 -33.53 22.00
C PRO A 143 -34.67 -34.45 21.07
N ASP A 144 -35.13 -35.68 20.83
CA ASP A 144 -34.42 -36.66 19.97
C ASP A 144 -34.34 -36.20 18.50
N ASP A 145 -35.36 -35.47 18.02
CA ASP A 145 -35.40 -34.93 16.65
C ASP A 145 -34.57 -33.64 16.49
N GLY A 146 -33.98 -33.14 17.58
CA GLY A 146 -33.18 -31.91 17.57
C GLY A 146 -31.92 -32.01 16.71
N GLN A 147 -31.32 -33.21 16.58
CA GLN A 147 -30.10 -33.39 15.80
C GLN A 147 -30.30 -33.10 14.31
N ALA A 148 -31.42 -33.54 13.73
CA ALA A 148 -31.73 -33.30 12.32
C ALA A 148 -31.80 -31.79 12.02
N LYS A 149 -32.39 -31.01 12.94
CA LYS A 149 -32.46 -29.54 12.80
C LYS A 149 -31.10 -28.86 12.96
N VAL A 150 -30.21 -29.40 13.78
CA VAL A 150 -28.82 -28.91 13.89
C VAL A 150 -28.05 -29.16 12.59
N GLU A 151 -28.26 -30.30 11.92
CA GLU A 151 -27.65 -30.58 10.62
C GLU A 151 -28.20 -29.67 9.51
N ASP A 152 -29.50 -29.40 9.50
CA ASP A 152 -30.12 -28.42 8.61
C ASP A 152 -29.48 -27.02 8.79
N LEU A 153 -29.33 -26.57 10.04
CA LEU A 153 -28.68 -25.30 10.36
C LEU A 153 -27.22 -25.27 9.91
N ARG A 154 -26.47 -26.36 10.13
CA ARG A 154 -25.07 -26.46 9.66
C ARG A 154 -25.01 -26.30 8.14
N THR A 155 -25.88 -26.97 7.42
CA THR A 155 -25.97 -26.88 5.95
C THR A 155 -26.31 -25.46 5.49
N LEU A 156 -27.27 -24.80 6.16
CA LEU A 156 -27.66 -23.41 5.88
C LEU A 156 -26.51 -22.43 6.14
N PHE A 157 -25.77 -22.57 7.24
CA PHE A 157 -24.62 -21.70 7.55
C PHE A 157 -23.48 -21.88 6.55
N ILE A 158 -23.17 -23.11 6.15
CA ILE A 158 -22.10 -23.34 5.17
C ILE A 158 -22.48 -22.74 3.81
N ASN A 159 -23.72 -22.94 3.36
CA ASN A 159 -24.22 -22.31 2.14
C ASN A 159 -24.20 -20.77 2.22
N PHE A 160 -24.61 -20.21 3.37
CA PHE A 160 -24.59 -18.76 3.58
C PHE A 160 -23.16 -18.18 3.50
N HIS A 161 -22.20 -18.84 4.14
CA HIS A 161 -20.79 -18.46 4.07
C HIS A 161 -20.23 -18.58 2.66
N HIS A 162 -20.62 -19.63 1.92
CA HIS A 162 -20.18 -19.81 0.55
C HIS A 162 -20.66 -18.67 -0.36
N VAL A 163 -21.95 -18.31 -0.33
CA VAL A 163 -22.46 -17.18 -1.13
C VAL A 163 -21.83 -15.84 -0.75
N LEU A 164 -21.52 -15.64 0.54
CA LEU A 164 -20.79 -14.46 0.99
C LEU A 164 -19.35 -14.45 0.43
N ASN A 165 -18.67 -15.59 0.48
CA ASN A 165 -17.33 -15.74 -0.07
C ASN A 165 -17.30 -15.49 -1.58
N GLU A 166 -18.29 -15.97 -2.33
CA GLU A 166 -18.41 -15.68 -3.75
C GLU A 166 -18.64 -14.17 -4.03
N TYR A 167 -19.14 -13.39 -3.06
CA TYR A 167 -19.32 -11.93 -3.19
C TYR A 167 -18.05 -11.12 -2.88
N ARG A 168 -17.02 -11.73 -2.28
CA ARG A 168 -15.76 -11.05 -1.90
C ARG A 168 -15.04 -10.39 -3.08
N PRO A 169 -14.92 -11.01 -4.27
CA PRO A 169 -14.27 -10.36 -5.40
C PRO A 169 -14.99 -9.08 -5.86
N HIS A 170 -16.32 -9.05 -5.79
CA HIS A 170 -17.09 -7.85 -6.08
C HIS A 170 -16.85 -6.76 -5.01
N GLN A 171 -16.87 -7.14 -3.73
CA GLN A 171 -16.53 -6.22 -2.63
C GLN A 171 -15.14 -5.59 -2.81
N ALA A 172 -14.14 -6.38 -3.21
CA ALA A 172 -12.79 -5.89 -3.44
C ALA A 172 -12.73 -4.87 -4.59
N ARG A 173 -13.46 -5.09 -5.68
CA ARG A 173 -13.55 -4.15 -6.80
C ARG A 173 -14.20 -2.83 -6.39
N GLU A 174 -15.33 -2.87 -5.72
CA GLU A 174 -16.02 -1.67 -5.22
C GLU A 174 -15.14 -0.90 -4.22
N SER A 175 -14.42 -1.62 -3.34
CA SER A 175 -13.46 -1.01 -2.42
C SER A 175 -12.30 -0.33 -3.16
N ALA A 176 -11.79 -0.93 -4.24
CA ALA A 176 -10.74 -0.35 -5.06
C ALA A 176 -11.23 0.91 -5.81
N ILE A 177 -12.45 0.87 -6.35
CA ILE A 177 -13.09 2.02 -7.01
C ILE A 177 -13.25 3.18 -6.02
N ALA A 178 -13.79 2.91 -4.83
CA ALA A 178 -13.96 3.92 -3.79
C ALA A 178 -12.62 4.55 -3.35
N MET A 179 -11.57 3.73 -3.22
CA MET A 179 -10.22 4.21 -2.94
C MET A 179 -9.73 5.15 -4.06
N MET A 180 -9.84 4.73 -5.33
CA MET A 180 -9.42 5.57 -6.46
C MET A 180 -10.20 6.88 -6.57
N GLN A 181 -11.50 6.86 -6.31
CA GLN A 181 -12.33 8.07 -6.26
C GLN A 181 -11.85 9.03 -5.17
N SER A 182 -11.57 8.52 -3.96
CA SER A 182 -11.00 9.33 -2.88
C SER A 182 -9.64 9.94 -3.24
N HIS A 183 -8.79 9.18 -3.93
CA HIS A 183 -7.52 9.70 -4.45
C HIS A 183 -7.72 10.82 -5.48
N LEU A 184 -8.68 10.66 -6.42
CA LEU A 184 -9.00 11.68 -7.41
C LEU A 184 -9.55 12.96 -6.75
N ASP A 185 -10.44 12.82 -5.78
CA ASP A 185 -11.01 13.98 -5.08
C ASP A 185 -9.94 14.73 -4.27
N ARG A 186 -9.02 14.00 -3.62
CA ARG A 186 -7.87 14.60 -2.93
C ARG A 186 -6.96 15.35 -3.89
N THR A 187 -6.56 14.73 -5.00
CA THR A 187 -5.68 15.39 -5.99
C THR A 187 -6.33 16.62 -6.64
N ARG A 188 -7.64 16.59 -6.88
CA ARG A 188 -8.40 17.76 -7.35
C ARG A 188 -8.43 18.89 -6.31
N ALA A 189 -8.66 18.56 -5.05
CA ALA A 189 -8.63 19.55 -3.96
C ALA A 189 -7.24 20.18 -3.80
N GLU A 190 -6.18 19.36 -3.85
CA GLU A 190 -4.79 19.83 -3.82
C GLU A 190 -4.48 20.76 -5.01
N THR A 191 -4.90 20.39 -6.22
CA THR A 191 -4.70 21.20 -7.43
C THR A 191 -5.46 22.53 -7.34
N ALA A 192 -6.70 22.51 -6.86
CA ALA A 192 -7.49 23.72 -6.65
C ALA A 192 -6.88 24.66 -5.59
N ALA A 193 -6.30 24.10 -4.53
CA ALA A 193 -5.57 24.87 -3.52
C ALA A 193 -4.30 25.52 -4.10
N ILE A 194 -3.54 24.77 -4.92
CA ILE A 194 -2.35 25.28 -5.61
C ILE A 194 -2.75 26.39 -6.59
N SER A 195 -3.80 26.21 -7.40
CA SER A 195 -4.23 27.24 -8.35
C SER A 195 -4.69 28.51 -7.64
N ALA A 196 -5.41 28.38 -6.51
CA ALA A 196 -5.80 29.54 -5.70
C ALA A 196 -4.59 30.30 -5.14
N GLN A 197 -3.55 29.58 -4.70
CA GLN A 197 -2.31 30.21 -4.22
C GLN A 197 -1.51 30.87 -5.35
N VAL A 198 -1.47 30.26 -6.54
CA VAL A 198 -0.86 30.85 -7.74
C VAL A 198 -1.60 32.12 -8.15
N ASP A 199 -2.94 32.13 -8.15
CA ASP A 199 -3.73 33.32 -8.46
C ASP A 199 -3.51 34.44 -7.44
N LYS A 200 -3.37 34.10 -6.16
CA LYS A 200 -2.99 35.06 -5.12
C LYS A 200 -1.59 35.63 -5.38
N ALA A 201 -0.62 34.80 -5.73
CA ALA A 201 0.74 35.25 -6.06
C ALA A 201 0.77 36.14 -7.32
N LYS A 202 0.01 35.79 -8.36
CA LYS A 202 -0.14 36.62 -9.56
C LYS A 202 -0.75 37.98 -9.23
N ARG A 203 -1.83 38.04 -8.44
CA ARG A 203 -2.42 39.31 -8.00
C ARG A 203 -1.45 40.17 -7.18
N LEU A 204 -0.63 39.56 -6.33
CA LEU A 204 0.41 40.28 -5.60
C LEU A 204 1.50 40.81 -6.54
N LEU A 205 1.94 40.02 -7.52
CA LEU A 205 2.90 40.45 -8.53
C LEU A 205 2.35 41.56 -9.44
N GLU A 206 1.09 41.48 -9.86
CA GLU A 206 0.41 42.55 -10.58
C GLU A 206 0.30 43.83 -9.74
N GLY A 207 -0.04 43.68 -8.45
CA GLY A 207 -0.04 44.79 -7.49
C GLY A 207 1.33 45.44 -7.35
N LEU A 208 2.40 44.65 -7.20
CA LEU A 208 3.78 45.14 -7.11
C LEU A 208 4.30 45.68 -8.45
N GLY A 209 3.88 45.11 -9.58
CA GLY A 209 4.23 45.60 -10.92
C GLY A 209 3.49 46.88 -11.30
N SER A 210 2.35 47.16 -10.67
CA SER A 210 1.64 48.44 -10.78
C SER A 210 2.23 49.56 -9.92
N ILE A 211 3.13 49.22 -8.99
CA ILE A 211 3.94 50.20 -8.28
C ILE A 211 5.08 50.59 -9.21
N GLU A 212 4.93 51.73 -9.90
CA GLU A 212 6.03 52.34 -10.65
C GLU A 212 7.19 52.63 -9.69
N ILE A 213 8.37 52.07 -10.02
CA ILE A 213 9.62 52.42 -9.35
C ILE A 213 9.80 53.93 -9.56
N PRO A 214 9.93 54.76 -8.50
CA PRO A 214 10.13 56.18 -8.68
C PRO A 214 11.40 56.36 -9.51
N LYS A 215 11.26 56.99 -10.69
CA LYS A 215 12.40 57.48 -11.47
C LYS A 215 13.23 58.33 -10.50
N VAL A 216 14.38 57.82 -10.09
CA VAL A 216 15.36 58.59 -9.33
C VAL A 216 15.59 59.86 -10.12
N SER A 217 15.26 60.99 -9.51
CA SER A 217 15.37 62.30 -10.11
C SER A 217 16.83 62.54 -10.51
N GLU A 218 17.05 63.03 -11.74
CA GLU A 218 18.33 63.51 -12.27
C GLU A 218 18.80 64.79 -11.53
N VAL A 219 18.83 64.79 -10.20
CA VAL A 219 19.21 65.96 -9.40
C VAL A 219 20.63 65.82 -8.83
N ILE A 220 21.32 64.70 -9.05
CA ILE A 220 22.74 64.54 -8.66
C ILE A 220 23.68 64.69 -9.87
N SER A 221 23.39 65.63 -10.79
CA SER A 221 24.31 65.96 -11.88
C SER A 221 24.94 67.35 -11.77
N SER A 222 24.63 68.16 -10.75
CA SER A 222 25.09 69.56 -10.74
C SER A 222 25.84 70.02 -9.48
N THR A 223 26.20 69.15 -8.54
CA THR A 223 26.97 69.61 -7.35
C THR A 223 27.96 68.59 -6.79
N VAL A 224 28.98 68.16 -7.55
CA VAL A 224 30.26 67.70 -6.96
C VAL A 224 31.43 67.98 -7.93
N ASP A 225 31.80 69.25 -8.11
CA ASP A 225 33.11 69.66 -8.67
C ASP A 225 34.09 70.03 -7.54
N GLY A 226 34.08 69.26 -6.45
CA GLY A 226 35.04 69.37 -5.36
C GLY A 226 35.22 68.02 -4.70
N GLU A 227 36.42 67.44 -4.80
CA GLU A 227 36.80 66.22 -4.09
C GLU A 227 36.61 66.43 -2.57
N MET A 228 35.54 65.85 -2.01
CA MET A 228 35.36 65.75 -0.56
C MET A 228 36.38 64.75 0.00
N THR A 229 36.99 65.11 1.13
CA THR A 229 37.99 64.26 1.77
C THR A 229 37.36 62.97 2.31
N PRO A 230 38.12 61.86 2.44
CA PRO A 230 37.58 60.56 2.88
C PRO A 230 36.92 60.60 4.27
N GLU A 231 37.29 61.56 5.11
CA GLU A 231 36.71 61.73 6.45
C GLU A 231 35.32 62.39 6.40
N GLU A 232 35.11 63.36 5.51
CA GLU A 232 33.82 64.02 5.33
C GLU A 232 32.77 63.09 4.71
N LEU A 233 33.20 62.19 3.80
CA LEU A 233 32.35 61.14 3.24
C LEU A 233 31.91 60.13 4.31
N LYS A 234 32.82 59.73 5.22
CA LYS A 234 32.48 58.84 6.34
C LYS A 234 31.55 59.53 7.32
N ALA A 235 31.79 60.80 7.65
CA ALA A 235 30.92 61.58 8.53
C ALA A 235 29.50 61.70 7.95
N ALA A 236 29.38 62.01 6.65
CA ALA A 236 28.09 62.08 5.96
C ALA A 236 27.38 60.71 5.88
N ALA A 237 28.13 59.62 5.69
CA ALA A 237 27.58 58.27 5.72
C ALA A 237 27.05 57.91 7.11
N THR A 238 27.81 58.19 8.17
CA THR A 238 27.37 57.93 9.55
C THR A 238 26.17 58.78 9.96
N ALA A 239 26.09 60.03 9.49
CA ALA A 239 24.95 60.90 9.74
C ALA A 239 23.68 60.36 9.06
N ARG A 240 23.80 59.86 7.82
CA ARG A 240 22.68 59.19 7.12
C ARG A 240 22.25 57.90 7.81
N GLU A 241 23.19 57.08 8.26
CA GLU A 241 22.87 55.86 9.00
C GLU A 241 22.12 56.19 10.30
N LEU A 242 22.57 57.20 11.05
CA LEU A 242 21.87 57.66 12.26
C LEU A 242 20.45 58.15 11.98
N GLU A 243 20.24 58.89 10.89
CA GLU A 243 18.92 59.38 10.49
C GLU A 243 17.99 58.21 10.12
N VAL A 244 18.49 57.23 9.36
CA VAL A 244 17.74 56.01 9.03
C VAL A 244 17.37 55.24 10.29
N TRP A 245 18.30 55.05 11.23
CA TRP A 245 18.00 54.38 12.50
C TRP A 245 17.00 55.15 13.36
N ALA A 246 17.08 56.49 13.40
CA ALA A 246 16.11 57.31 14.12
C ALA A 246 14.70 57.23 13.51
N THR A 247 14.58 57.20 12.18
CA THR A 247 13.28 57.00 11.52
C THR A 247 12.72 55.60 11.76
N ALA A 248 13.57 54.57 11.83
CA ALA A 248 13.15 53.21 12.14
C ALA A 248 12.63 53.10 13.59
N ASP A 249 13.34 53.71 14.56
CA ASP A 249 12.94 53.71 15.97
C ASP A 249 11.60 54.43 16.18
N ALA A 250 11.35 55.53 15.45
CA ALA A 250 10.08 56.25 15.48
C ALA A 250 8.89 55.49 14.87
N MET A 251 9.12 54.47 14.04
CA MET A 251 8.05 53.62 13.50
C MET A 251 7.71 52.43 14.41
N PHE A 252 8.55 52.13 15.41
CA PHE A 252 8.34 51.01 16.34
C PHE A 252 7.72 51.41 17.70
N LEU A 253 7.54 52.72 17.96
CA LEU A 253 6.82 53.29 19.11
C LEU A 253 5.39 53.71 18.73
#